data_AF-A0A8C2FEW6-F1
#
_entry.id   AF-A0A8C2FEW6-F1
#
_cell.length_a   1.000
_cell.length_b   1.000
_cell.length_c   1.000
_cell.angle_alpha   90.00
_cell.angle_beta   90.00
_cell.angle_gamma   90.00
#
_symmetry.space_group_name_H-M   'P 1'
#
loop_
_entity.id
_entity.type
_entity.pdbx_description
1 polymer ?
#
loop_
_entity_poly.entity_id
_entity_poly.type
_entity_poly.pdbx_seq_one_letter_code
_entity_poly.pdbx_strand_id
1 'polypeptide(L)'
;EDPGTVLRLIQDPVTGLTVNGQIIGEKRGSSDSQNRRTYFGKLGIASAQMDFRIEVTPENITLWNGDSLSTFSWLDTVMVTQDGLSVMINRKKSMVVSFGDGVAFVVVLHQVWKKEPAHHDFLGFYVVDSRGMSAQTHGLLGQFFHPFDFQVSDVHPGSDPTKPDATMVVKNHQLTVTRGSQKDYRKDISVGRNVACWFVHNNGQGLIDGIHRDYIVPNLF
;
A
#
# COMPACT_ATOMS: atom_id res chain seq x y z
N GLU A 1 10.54 2.55 -8.35
CA GLU A 1 10.85 3.79 -7.61
C GLU A 1 12.11 3.68 -6.77
N ASP A 2 12.75 4.82 -6.52
CA ASP A 2 13.97 4.93 -5.71
C ASP A 2 13.65 5.18 -4.23
N PRO A 3 14.59 4.85 -3.31
CA PRO A 3 14.38 5.03 -1.88
C PRO A 3 14.33 6.51 -1.58
N GLY A 4 13.47 6.89 -0.65
CA GLY A 4 13.15 8.29 -0.35
C GLY A 4 11.96 8.82 -1.15
N THR A 5 11.61 8.21 -2.29
CA THR A 5 10.41 8.57 -3.07
C THR A 5 9.16 8.40 -2.20
N VAL A 6 8.30 9.42 -2.19
CA VAL A 6 7.00 9.36 -1.53
C VAL A 6 5.91 9.26 -2.58
N LEU A 7 5.07 8.23 -2.46
CA LEU A 7 3.96 7.97 -3.37
C LEU A 7 2.63 8.33 -2.72
N ARG A 8 1.78 9.03 -3.46
CA ARG A 8 0.36 9.21 -3.14
C ARG A 8 -0.40 7.94 -3.47
N LEU A 9 -0.74 7.18 -2.44
CA LEU A 9 -1.46 5.92 -2.57
C LEU A 9 -2.96 6.17 -2.72
N ILE A 10 -3.50 7.06 -1.89
CA ILE A 10 -4.92 7.39 -1.83
C ILE A 10 -5.05 8.89 -1.59
N GLN A 11 -5.96 9.54 -2.30
CA GLN A 11 -6.42 10.90 -2.03
C GLN A 11 -7.90 10.96 -2.36
N ASP A 12 -8.71 11.29 -1.35
CA ASP A 12 -10.13 11.55 -1.53
C ASP A 12 -10.42 13.01 -1.13
N PRO A 13 -10.66 13.89 -2.11
CA PRO A 13 -10.90 15.31 -1.83
C PRO A 13 -12.22 15.55 -1.10
N VAL A 14 -13.18 14.62 -1.16
CA VAL A 14 -14.51 14.79 -0.56
C VAL A 14 -14.49 14.46 0.93
N THR A 15 -13.76 13.42 1.34
CA THR A 15 -13.59 13.05 2.76
C THR A 15 -12.37 13.72 3.40
N GLY A 16 -11.47 14.29 2.58
CA GLY A 16 -10.20 14.86 3.03
C GLY A 16 -9.18 13.80 3.45
N LEU A 17 -9.43 12.52 3.12
CA LEU A 17 -8.55 11.40 3.46
C LEU A 17 -7.40 11.31 2.46
N THR A 18 -6.18 11.22 2.97
CA THR A 18 -4.96 11.03 2.17
C THR A 18 -4.11 9.93 2.79
N VAL A 19 -3.55 9.06 1.94
CA VAL A 19 -2.54 8.09 2.32
C VAL A 19 -1.33 8.21 1.40
N ASN A 20 -0.17 8.45 1.99
CA ASN A 20 1.11 8.53 1.29
C ASN A 20 2.07 7.47 1.85
N GLY A 21 2.97 6.96 1.01
CA GLY A 21 3.96 5.96 1.40
C GLY A 21 5.36 6.31 0.94
N GLN A 22 6.32 6.36 1.86
CA GLN A 22 7.73 6.56 1.53
C GLN A 22 8.42 5.22 1.30
N ILE A 23 9.15 5.13 0.20
CA ILE A 23 9.86 3.94 -0.23
C ILE A 23 11.24 3.84 0.42
N ILE A 24 11.61 2.64 0.82
CA ILE A 24 12.96 2.24 1.19
C ILE A 24 13.44 1.14 0.23
N GLY A 25 14.76 1.04 0.05
CA GLY A 25 15.39 -0.01 -0.75
C GLY A 25 16.10 -1.05 0.11
N GLU A 26 16.50 -2.15 -0.50
CA GLU A 26 17.38 -3.13 0.15
C GLU A 26 18.73 -2.51 0.53
N LYS A 27 19.32 -2.98 1.62
CA LYS A 27 20.48 -2.36 2.28
C LYS A 27 21.77 -2.45 1.46
N ARG A 28 21.86 -3.40 0.52
CA ARG A 28 23.02 -3.55 -0.37
C ARG A 28 22.72 -2.92 -1.71
N GLY A 29 23.59 -2.01 -2.14
CA GLY A 29 23.61 -1.54 -3.52
C GLY A 29 23.89 -2.73 -4.43
N SER A 30 22.84 -3.36 -4.95
CA SER A 30 22.99 -4.13 -6.17
C SER A 30 23.50 -3.15 -7.22
N SER A 31 24.69 -3.41 -7.76
CA SER A 31 25.23 -2.68 -8.93
C SER A 31 24.32 -2.79 -10.15
N ASP A 32 23.31 -3.65 -10.07
CA ASP A 32 22.24 -3.84 -11.03
C ASP A 32 20.96 -3.13 -10.52
N SER A 33 20.66 -1.99 -11.12
CA SER A 33 19.51 -1.14 -10.78
C SER A 33 18.17 -1.76 -11.21
N GLN A 34 18.20 -2.79 -12.06
CA GLN A 34 16.98 -3.40 -12.61
C GLN A 34 16.24 -4.34 -11.65
N ASN A 35 16.88 -4.81 -10.57
CA ASN A 35 16.31 -5.84 -9.68
C ASN A 35 16.25 -5.45 -8.19
N ARG A 36 16.49 -4.19 -7.82
CA ARG A 36 16.45 -3.79 -6.40
C ARG A 36 15.00 -3.78 -5.91
N ARG A 37 14.69 -4.64 -4.93
CA ARG A 37 13.37 -4.62 -4.29
C ARG A 37 13.21 -3.36 -3.45
N THR A 38 11.99 -2.88 -3.42
CA THR A 38 11.60 -1.69 -2.67
C THR A 38 10.36 -1.98 -1.85
N TYR A 39 10.25 -1.32 -0.70
CA TYR A 39 9.22 -1.55 0.29
C TYR A 39 8.77 -0.21 0.88
N PHE A 40 7.61 -0.16 1.55
CA PHE A 40 7.25 1.02 2.33
C PHE A 40 8.00 1.02 3.65
N GLY A 41 8.77 2.08 3.90
CA GLY A 41 9.43 2.32 5.19
C GLY A 41 8.66 3.31 6.05
N LYS A 42 7.83 4.16 5.46
CA LYS A 42 6.91 5.04 6.19
C LYS A 42 5.56 5.12 5.50
N LEU A 43 4.50 5.25 6.27
CA LEU A 43 3.16 5.55 5.79
C LEU A 43 2.61 6.76 6.54
N GLY A 44 2.06 7.72 5.81
CA GLY A 44 1.28 8.82 6.36
C GLY A 44 -0.18 8.62 6.03
N ILE A 45 -1.03 8.63 7.04
CA ILE A 45 -2.49 8.54 6.90
C ILE A 45 -3.06 9.79 7.53
N ALA A 46 -3.78 10.61 6.78
CA ALA A 46 -4.31 11.88 7.27
C ALA A 46 -5.76 12.07 6.86
N SER A 47 -6.56 12.68 7.75
CA SER A 47 -7.90 13.16 7.47
C SER A 47 -7.97 14.64 7.81
N ALA A 48 -8.04 15.49 6.78
CA ALA A 48 -8.10 16.95 6.97
C ALA A 48 -9.39 17.38 7.70
N GLN A 49 -10.50 16.68 7.49
CA GLN A 49 -11.78 16.99 8.13
C GLN A 49 -11.79 16.69 9.63
N MET A 50 -10.99 15.70 10.05
CA MET A 50 -10.88 15.29 11.45
C MET A 50 -9.66 15.90 12.15
N ASP A 51 -8.88 16.75 11.46
CA ASP A 51 -7.58 17.25 11.91
C ASP A 51 -6.68 16.13 12.50
N PHE A 52 -6.61 15.02 11.76
CA PHE A 52 -6.04 13.78 12.23
C PHE A 52 -4.91 13.30 11.32
N ARG A 53 -3.81 12.84 11.90
CA ARG A 53 -2.65 12.29 11.16
C ARG A 53 -2.04 11.09 11.89
N ILE A 54 -1.58 10.11 11.14
CA ILE A 54 -0.79 8.98 11.63
C ILE A 54 0.46 8.86 10.76
N GLU A 55 1.63 8.84 11.38
CA GLU A 55 2.86 8.36 10.78
C GLU A 55 3.14 6.96 11.32
N VAL A 56 3.32 6.01 10.42
CA VAL A 56 3.68 4.63 10.76
C VAL A 56 5.06 4.34 10.20
N THR A 57 5.95 3.85 11.04
CA THR A 57 7.29 3.36 10.70
C THR A 57 7.47 1.96 11.29
N PRO A 58 8.46 1.18 10.83
CA PRO A 58 8.84 -0.07 11.50
C PRO A 58 9.22 0.09 12.99
N GLU A 59 9.64 1.29 13.40
CA GLU A 59 10.09 1.57 14.76
C GLU A 59 8.93 1.99 15.68
N ASN A 60 8.04 2.86 15.20
CA ASN A 60 6.97 3.45 16.00
C ASN A 60 5.74 3.84 15.17
N ILE A 61 4.66 4.13 15.90
CA ILE A 61 3.40 4.66 15.36
C ILE A 61 3.16 5.98 16.08
N THR A 62 3.09 7.09 15.34
CA THR A 62 2.86 8.42 15.90
C THR A 62 1.53 8.96 15.40
N LEU A 63 0.70 9.42 16.33
CA LEU A 63 -0.66 9.87 16.09
C LEU A 63 -0.81 11.33 16.54
N TRP A 64 -1.31 12.16 15.64
CA TRP A 64 -1.70 13.54 15.89
C TRP A 64 -3.21 13.66 15.78
N ASN A 65 -3.83 14.21 16.83
CA ASN A 65 -5.26 14.51 16.90
C ASN A 65 -5.41 15.96 17.37
N GLY A 66 -5.59 16.87 16.41
CA GLY A 66 -5.34 18.29 16.64
C GLY A 66 -3.94 18.52 17.21
N ASP A 67 -3.86 19.24 18.33
CA ASP A 67 -2.61 19.54 19.02
C ASP A 67 -2.07 18.36 19.88
N SER A 68 -2.87 17.30 20.05
CA SER A 68 -2.48 16.16 20.88
C SER A 68 -1.61 15.18 20.11
N LEU A 69 -0.42 14.90 20.66
CA LEU A 69 0.54 13.94 20.12
C LEU A 69 0.63 12.69 21.00
N SER A 70 0.54 11.51 20.38
CA SER A 70 0.79 10.23 21.04
C SER A 70 1.73 9.37 20.21
N THR A 71 2.68 8.70 20.86
CA THR A 71 3.60 7.77 20.21
C THR A 71 3.47 6.39 20.85
N PHE A 72 3.32 5.37 20.00
CA PHE A 72 3.18 3.98 20.37
C PHE A 72 4.29 3.15 19.74
N SER A 73 4.60 2.02 20.36
CA SER A 73 5.48 1.00 19.83
C SER A 73 4.69 -0.17 19.28
N TRP A 74 5.32 -0.96 18.40
CA TRP A 74 4.75 -2.23 17.97
C TRP A 74 4.64 -3.28 19.08
N LEU A 75 5.12 -3.00 20.30
CA LEU A 75 4.95 -3.89 21.46
C LEU A 75 3.63 -3.64 22.19
N ASP A 76 2.93 -2.56 21.89
CA ASP A 76 1.72 -2.16 22.57
C ASP A 76 0.49 -2.90 22.05
N THR A 77 -0.59 -2.85 22.84
CA THR A 77 -1.92 -3.27 22.43
C THR A 77 -2.88 -2.17 22.85
N VAL A 78 -3.30 -1.37 21.88
CA VAL A 78 -4.01 -0.11 22.11
C VAL A 78 -5.22 -0.04 21.20
N MET A 79 -6.31 0.50 21.72
CA MET A 79 -7.46 0.93 20.95
C MET A 79 -7.70 2.41 21.25
N VAL A 80 -7.57 3.25 20.23
CA VAL A 80 -7.92 4.67 20.27
C VAL A 80 -9.22 4.83 19.50
N THR A 81 -10.21 5.47 20.10
CA THR A 81 -11.50 5.77 19.46
C THR A 81 -11.85 7.24 19.67
N GLN A 82 -12.28 7.90 18.61
CA GLN A 82 -12.83 9.25 18.59
C GLN A 82 -13.95 9.28 17.55
N ASP A 83 -14.89 10.21 17.63
CA ASP A 83 -16.08 10.26 16.76
C ASP A 83 -15.79 9.92 15.28
N GLY A 84 -16.17 8.71 14.87
CA GLY A 84 -15.96 8.21 13.51
C GLY A 84 -14.51 7.83 13.15
N LEU A 85 -13.61 7.64 14.11
CA LEU A 85 -12.24 7.19 13.93
C LEU A 85 -11.90 6.10 14.96
N SER A 86 -11.29 5.01 14.49
CA SER A 86 -10.68 4.03 15.38
C SER A 86 -9.29 3.64 14.90
N VAL A 87 -8.35 3.52 15.85
CA VAL A 87 -7.01 2.99 15.62
C VAL A 87 -6.76 1.86 16.59
N MET A 88 -6.47 0.67 16.06
CA MET A 88 -6.15 -0.52 16.85
C MET A 88 -4.73 -0.97 16.55
N ILE A 89 -3.86 -0.99 17.55
CA ILE A 89 -2.50 -1.51 17.46
C ILE A 89 -2.48 -2.93 18.02
N ASN A 90 -2.15 -3.89 17.16
CA ASN A 90 -1.99 -5.30 17.50
C ASN A 90 -0.51 -5.63 17.63
N ARG A 91 -0.13 -5.99 18.86
CA ARG A 91 1.26 -6.29 19.25
C ARG A 91 2.00 -7.15 18.22
N LYS A 92 3.13 -6.61 17.73
CA LYS A 92 4.11 -7.17 16.79
C LYS A 92 3.53 -7.58 15.43
N LYS A 93 2.30 -7.16 15.09
CA LYS A 93 1.61 -7.65 13.90
C LYS A 93 1.16 -6.52 13.00
N SER A 94 0.30 -5.64 13.50
CA SER A 94 -0.40 -4.70 12.64
C SER A 94 -0.99 -3.52 13.39
N MET A 95 -1.32 -2.49 12.62
CA MET A 95 -2.22 -1.42 13.02
C MET A 95 -3.43 -1.45 12.09
N VAL A 96 -4.63 -1.36 12.64
CA VAL A 96 -5.87 -1.15 11.88
C VAL A 96 -6.33 0.27 12.12
N VAL A 97 -6.69 1.00 11.07
CA VAL A 97 -7.31 2.31 11.17
C VAL A 97 -8.62 2.30 10.40
N SER A 98 -9.69 2.80 11.00
CA SER A 98 -11.01 2.89 10.37
C SER A 98 -11.58 4.30 10.51
N PHE A 99 -12.22 4.78 9.45
CA PHE A 99 -12.90 6.07 9.38
C PHE A 99 -14.38 5.83 9.08
N GLY A 100 -15.23 6.13 10.06
CA GLY A 100 -16.67 5.91 10.04
C GLY A 100 -17.03 4.47 9.72
N ASP A 101 -18.21 4.31 9.14
CA ASP A 101 -18.66 3.06 8.55
C ASP A 101 -18.31 3.06 7.06
N GLY A 102 -17.34 2.22 6.66
CA GLY A 102 -17.05 1.97 5.24
C GLY A 102 -15.64 2.31 4.76
N VAL A 103 -14.75 2.80 5.62
CA VAL A 103 -13.33 2.98 5.29
C VAL A 103 -12.46 2.33 6.35
N ALA A 104 -11.63 1.36 5.96
CA ALA A 104 -10.71 0.69 6.86
C ALA A 104 -9.42 0.26 6.14
N PHE A 105 -8.29 0.48 6.80
CA PHE A 105 -6.97 0.09 6.34
C PHE A 105 -6.24 -0.74 7.39
N VAL A 106 -5.38 -1.64 6.93
CA VAL A 106 -4.46 -2.40 7.77
C VAL A 106 -3.04 -2.10 7.33
N VAL A 107 -2.22 -1.68 8.28
CA VAL A 107 -0.77 -1.60 8.13
C VAL A 107 -0.15 -2.81 8.83
N VAL A 108 0.63 -3.60 8.11
CA VAL A 108 1.31 -4.80 8.62
C VAL A 108 2.78 -4.51 8.77
N LEU A 109 3.35 -4.85 9.94
CA LEU A 109 4.80 -4.85 10.15
C LEU A 109 5.38 -6.17 9.66
N HIS A 110 6.24 -6.12 8.65
CA HIS A 110 7.03 -7.26 8.20
C HIS A 110 8.43 -7.17 8.82
N GLN A 111 8.67 -8.03 9.81
CA GLN A 111 9.97 -8.11 10.48
C GLN A 111 10.89 -9.09 9.75
N VAL A 112 12.06 -8.60 9.36
CA VAL A 112 13.09 -9.43 8.74
C VAL A 112 13.79 -10.23 9.83
N TRP A 113 14.12 -11.49 9.54
CA TRP A 113 14.89 -12.31 10.46
C TRP A 113 16.25 -11.67 10.78
N LYS A 114 16.59 -11.58 12.07
CA LYS A 114 17.84 -10.96 12.57
C LYS A 114 19.14 -11.51 11.95
N LYS A 115 19.11 -12.71 11.35
CA LYS A 115 20.27 -13.33 10.69
C LYS A 115 20.43 -12.94 9.21
N GLU A 116 19.48 -12.21 8.64
CA GLU A 116 19.57 -11.62 7.30
C GLU A 116 19.63 -10.08 7.39
N PRO A 117 20.77 -9.49 7.80
CA PRO A 117 20.92 -8.04 7.99
C PRO A 117 20.86 -7.22 6.69
N ALA A 118 20.53 -7.85 5.56
CA ALA A 118 20.45 -7.24 4.22
C ALA A 118 19.09 -6.57 3.93
N HIS A 119 18.03 -6.91 4.67
CA HIS A 119 16.70 -6.32 4.50
C HIS A 119 16.31 -5.49 5.72
N HIS A 120 15.60 -4.38 5.49
CA HIS A 120 15.00 -3.57 6.53
C HIS A 120 13.65 -4.15 6.92
N ASP A 121 13.24 -4.02 8.19
CA ASP A 121 11.82 -4.16 8.52
C ASP A 121 11.04 -3.17 7.66
N PHE A 122 9.86 -3.59 7.19
CA PHE A 122 9.08 -2.80 6.26
C PHE A 122 7.58 -2.94 6.53
N LEU A 123 6.81 -2.07 5.89
CA LEU A 123 5.37 -1.97 6.05
C LEU A 123 4.65 -2.51 4.84
N GLY A 124 3.61 -3.31 5.08
CA GLY A 124 2.57 -3.62 4.11
C GLY A 124 1.36 -2.74 4.34
N PHE A 125 0.75 -2.21 3.30
CA PHE A 125 -0.48 -1.42 3.37
C PHE A 125 -1.60 -2.13 2.62
N TYR A 126 -2.74 -2.34 3.29
CA TYR A 126 -3.87 -3.09 2.74
C TYR A 126 -5.18 -2.35 2.96
N VAL A 127 -5.99 -2.27 1.90
CA VAL A 127 -7.33 -1.70 1.94
C VAL A 127 -8.33 -2.80 2.30
N VAL A 128 -9.00 -2.63 3.44
CA VAL A 128 -9.98 -3.59 3.97
C VAL A 128 -11.39 -3.20 3.55
N ASP A 129 -11.72 -1.92 3.67
CA ASP A 129 -12.99 -1.35 3.20
C ASP A 129 -12.73 0.02 2.58
N SER A 130 -13.39 0.28 1.47
CA SER A 130 -13.33 1.53 0.72
C SER A 130 -14.71 2.01 0.27
N ARG A 131 -15.80 1.39 0.75
CA ARG A 131 -17.18 1.74 0.37
C ARG A 131 -17.58 3.15 0.78
N GLY A 132 -16.96 3.67 1.84
CA GLY A 132 -17.15 5.05 2.31
C GLY A 132 -16.31 6.09 1.55
N MET A 133 -15.44 5.66 0.63
CA MET A 133 -14.62 6.56 -0.18
C MET A 133 -15.45 7.17 -1.32
N SER A 134 -15.19 8.42 -1.67
CA SER A 134 -15.97 9.12 -2.69
C SER A 134 -15.66 8.66 -4.12
N ALA A 135 -16.56 8.97 -5.05
CA ALA A 135 -16.35 8.78 -6.49
C ALA A 135 -15.12 9.56 -7.04
N GLN A 136 -14.64 10.58 -6.32
CA GLN A 136 -13.47 11.38 -6.69
C GLN A 136 -12.17 10.85 -6.10
N THR A 137 -12.21 9.74 -5.36
CA THR A 137 -11.02 9.10 -4.81
C THR A 137 -10.05 8.71 -5.92
N HIS A 138 -8.81 9.12 -5.76
CA HIS A 138 -7.71 8.83 -6.68
C HIS A 138 -6.44 8.48 -5.90
N GLY A 139 -5.29 8.48 -6.56
CA GLY A 139 -4.01 7.99 -6.06
C GLY A 139 -3.63 6.67 -6.71
N LEU A 140 -2.38 6.25 -6.51
CA LEU A 140 -1.82 5.06 -7.16
C LEU A 140 -2.67 3.81 -6.92
N LEU A 141 -3.25 3.68 -5.72
CA LEU A 141 -4.19 2.62 -5.35
C LEU A 141 -5.65 3.10 -5.41
N GLY A 142 -5.92 4.34 -4.99
CA GLY A 142 -7.29 4.86 -4.87
C GLY A 142 -8.07 4.87 -6.18
N GLN A 143 -7.40 5.01 -7.33
CA GLN A 143 -8.04 4.92 -8.66
C GLN A 143 -8.74 3.58 -8.92
N PHE A 144 -8.40 2.52 -8.18
CA PHE A 144 -8.98 1.19 -8.32
C PHE A 144 -10.09 0.90 -7.30
N PHE A 145 -10.51 1.88 -6.52
CA PHE A 145 -11.64 1.71 -5.59
C PHE A 145 -12.99 1.70 -6.30
N HIS A 146 -13.01 2.14 -7.55
CA HIS A 146 -14.15 2.06 -8.43
C HIS A 146 -13.94 0.93 -9.45
N PRO A 147 -14.96 0.08 -9.69
CA PRO A 147 -14.85 -0.98 -10.69
C PRO A 147 -14.51 -0.43 -12.07
N PHE A 148 -13.70 -1.18 -12.80
CA PHE A 148 -13.41 -0.95 -14.21
C PHE A 148 -13.42 -2.27 -14.97
N ASP A 149 -13.75 -2.21 -16.25
CA ASP A 149 -13.81 -3.40 -17.09
C ASP A 149 -12.42 -3.76 -17.62
N PHE A 150 -12.12 -5.06 -17.59
CA PHE A 150 -10.95 -5.63 -18.23
C PHE A 150 -11.25 -7.05 -18.70
N GLN A 151 -10.54 -7.48 -19.75
CA GLN A 151 -10.58 -8.84 -20.25
C GLN A 151 -9.17 -9.41 -20.27
N VAL A 152 -9.01 -10.66 -19.86
CA VAL A 152 -7.77 -11.41 -20.02
C VAL A 152 -8.00 -12.59 -20.95
N SER A 153 -7.15 -12.72 -21.96
CA SER A 153 -7.23 -13.75 -22.99
C SER A 153 -5.83 -14.16 -23.45
N ASP A 154 -5.75 -15.14 -24.36
CA ASP A 154 -4.50 -15.56 -25.00
C ASP A 154 -3.41 -15.93 -23.97
N VAL A 155 -3.73 -16.89 -23.09
CA VAL A 155 -2.75 -17.37 -22.10
C VAL A 155 -1.75 -18.29 -22.81
N HIS A 156 -0.48 -17.90 -22.80
CA HIS A 156 0.60 -18.62 -23.48
C HIS A 156 1.85 -18.73 -22.59
N PRO A 157 2.81 -19.61 -22.91
CA PRO A 157 4.07 -19.67 -22.19
C PRO A 157 4.78 -18.31 -22.18
N GLY A 158 5.26 -17.89 -21.01
CA GLY A 158 6.13 -16.72 -20.85
C GLY A 158 7.60 -17.12 -20.76
N SER A 159 8.48 -16.16 -20.47
CA SER A 159 9.92 -16.40 -20.32
C SER A 159 10.26 -17.37 -19.17
N ASP A 160 9.47 -17.33 -18.10
CA ASP A 160 9.52 -18.31 -17.01
C ASP A 160 8.42 -19.35 -17.25
N PRO A 161 8.74 -20.64 -17.45
CA PRO A 161 7.74 -21.68 -17.73
C PRO A 161 6.68 -21.85 -16.64
N THR A 162 6.94 -21.38 -15.42
CA THR A 162 6.00 -21.43 -14.29
C THR A 162 5.09 -20.21 -14.21
N LYS A 163 5.33 -19.19 -15.04
CA LYS A 163 4.61 -17.92 -15.07
C LYS A 163 4.16 -17.62 -16.50
N PRO A 164 3.03 -18.18 -16.94
CA PRO A 164 2.50 -17.91 -18.27
C PRO A 164 2.17 -16.42 -18.43
N ASP A 165 2.34 -15.92 -19.65
CA ASP A 165 1.91 -14.60 -20.05
C ASP A 165 0.49 -14.66 -20.63
N ALA A 166 -0.17 -13.51 -20.66
CA ALA A 166 -1.49 -13.34 -21.25
C ALA A 166 -1.66 -11.92 -21.80
N THR A 167 -2.66 -11.74 -22.65
CA THR A 167 -3.12 -10.43 -23.11
C THR A 167 -4.23 -9.91 -22.20
N MET A 168 -4.05 -8.72 -21.64
CA MET A 168 -5.08 -7.97 -20.92
C MET A 168 -5.55 -6.78 -21.75
N VAL A 169 -6.85 -6.68 -22.02
CA VAL A 169 -7.49 -5.49 -22.60
C VAL A 169 -8.15 -4.71 -21.47
N VAL A 170 -7.72 -3.47 -21.25
CA VAL A 170 -8.18 -2.62 -20.15
C VAL A 170 -8.06 -1.14 -20.54
N LYS A 171 -9.07 -0.32 -20.24
CA LYS A 171 -9.04 1.14 -20.52
C LYS A 171 -8.58 1.49 -21.95
N ASN A 172 -9.07 0.75 -22.97
CA ASN A 172 -8.65 0.88 -24.38
C ASN A 172 -7.15 0.60 -24.67
N HIS A 173 -6.44 -0.03 -23.73
CA HIS A 173 -5.07 -0.51 -23.90
C HIS A 173 -5.04 -2.03 -24.00
N GLN A 174 -4.05 -2.54 -24.72
CA GLN A 174 -3.70 -3.95 -24.75
C GLN A 174 -2.34 -4.12 -24.07
N LEU A 175 -2.31 -4.88 -22.99
CA LEU A 175 -1.14 -5.07 -22.13
C LEU A 175 -0.75 -6.55 -22.11
N THR A 176 0.54 -6.85 -22.19
CA THR A 176 1.05 -8.16 -21.79
C THR A 176 1.11 -8.22 -20.27
N VAL A 177 0.54 -9.26 -19.68
CA VAL A 177 0.55 -9.49 -18.23
C VAL A 177 1.07 -10.89 -17.92
N THR A 178 1.80 -11.03 -16.82
CA THR A 178 2.40 -12.31 -16.41
C THR A 178 1.68 -12.89 -15.20
N ARG A 179 1.37 -14.18 -15.21
CA ARG A 179 0.74 -14.84 -14.07
C ARG A 179 1.66 -14.82 -12.85
N GLY A 180 1.12 -14.45 -11.69
CA GLY A 180 1.85 -14.39 -10.44
C GLY A 180 1.04 -14.89 -9.25
N SER A 181 1.71 -14.93 -8.09
CA SER A 181 1.10 -15.18 -6.80
C SER A 181 1.65 -14.19 -5.79
N GLN A 182 0.76 -13.54 -5.04
CA GLN A 182 1.12 -12.60 -3.98
C GLN A 182 0.47 -13.01 -2.66
N LYS A 183 1.00 -12.47 -1.56
CA LYS A 183 0.44 -12.68 -0.22
C LYS A 183 -0.56 -11.58 0.12
N ASP A 184 -1.79 -11.97 0.44
CA ASP A 184 -2.83 -11.10 1.01
C ASP A 184 -2.90 -11.31 2.52
N TYR A 185 -2.60 -10.26 3.27
CA TYR A 185 -2.54 -10.29 4.74
C TYR A 185 -3.80 -9.72 5.41
N ARG A 186 -4.83 -9.30 4.64
CA ARG A 186 -6.04 -8.67 5.21
C ARG A 186 -6.79 -9.54 6.20
N LYS A 187 -6.83 -10.86 5.96
CA LYS A 187 -7.58 -11.82 6.80
C LYS A 187 -6.70 -12.58 7.80
N ASP A 188 -5.46 -12.87 7.41
CA ASP A 188 -4.49 -13.56 8.26
C ASP A 188 -3.13 -12.86 8.11
N ILE A 189 -2.82 -12.02 9.09
CA ILE A 189 -1.61 -11.20 9.11
C ILE A 189 -0.37 -12.05 9.42
N SER A 190 -0.53 -13.19 10.07
CA SER A 190 0.60 -14.01 10.52
C SER A 190 1.17 -14.88 9.39
N VAL A 191 0.29 -15.46 8.56
CA VAL A 191 0.71 -16.36 7.46
C VAL A 191 0.53 -15.73 6.09
N GLY A 192 -0.49 -14.90 5.92
CA GLY A 192 -0.93 -14.38 4.63
C GLY A 192 -1.49 -15.49 3.72
N ARG A 193 -2.53 -15.16 2.97
CA ARG A 193 -3.13 -16.07 1.98
C ARG A 193 -2.48 -15.85 0.62
N ASN A 194 -2.11 -16.92 -0.07
CA ASN A 194 -1.67 -16.81 -1.47
C ASN A 194 -2.87 -16.48 -2.35
N VAL A 195 -2.74 -15.43 -3.16
CA VAL A 195 -3.72 -15.01 -4.15
C VAL A 195 -3.06 -15.02 -5.52
N ALA A 196 -3.72 -15.65 -6.49
CA ALA A 196 -3.29 -15.59 -7.88
C ALA A 196 -3.58 -14.19 -8.44
N CYS A 197 -2.63 -13.62 -9.16
CA CYS A 197 -2.74 -12.28 -9.71
C CYS A 197 -2.09 -12.20 -11.10
N TRP A 198 -2.31 -11.08 -11.78
CA TRP A 198 -1.62 -10.73 -13.01
C TRP A 198 -0.65 -9.60 -12.73
N PHE A 199 0.61 -9.79 -13.08
CA PHE A 199 1.66 -8.79 -12.99
C PHE A 199 1.61 -7.91 -14.24
N VAL A 200 1.42 -6.61 -14.04
CA VAL A 200 1.46 -5.62 -15.12
C VAL A 200 2.86 -5.00 -15.16
N HIS A 201 3.50 -5.09 -16.31
CA HIS A 201 4.85 -4.59 -16.54
C HIS A 201 4.88 -3.06 -16.67
N ASN A 202 6.07 -2.49 -16.89
CA ASN A 202 6.26 -1.07 -17.21
C ASN A 202 5.62 -0.11 -16.21
N ASN A 203 5.75 -0.41 -14.91
CA ASN A 203 5.20 0.38 -13.81
C ASN A 203 3.68 0.64 -13.94
N GLY A 204 2.94 -0.32 -14.51
CA GLY A 204 1.48 -0.23 -14.65
C GLY A 204 0.99 0.68 -15.78
N GLN A 205 1.86 1.11 -16.69
CA GLN A 205 1.48 1.95 -17.82
C GLN A 205 0.30 1.34 -18.61
N GLY A 206 -0.71 2.18 -18.88
CA GLY A 206 -1.97 1.77 -19.55
C GLY A 206 -3.02 1.17 -18.60
N LEU A 207 -2.62 0.64 -17.44
CA LEU A 207 -3.56 0.24 -16.38
C LEU A 207 -3.87 1.42 -15.45
N ILE A 208 -2.85 2.17 -15.01
CA ILE A 208 -3.03 3.38 -14.22
C ILE A 208 -3.41 4.57 -15.13
N ASP A 209 -4.16 5.54 -14.61
CA ASP A 209 -4.69 6.68 -15.40
C ASP A 209 -3.62 7.65 -15.95
N GLY A 210 -2.36 7.50 -15.54
CA GLY A 210 -1.24 8.37 -15.94
C GLY A 210 0.07 7.58 -16.01
N ILE A 211 1.17 8.20 -15.56
CA ILE A 211 2.45 7.50 -15.34
C ILE A 211 2.78 7.44 -13.86
N HIS A 212 3.62 6.47 -13.46
CA HIS A 212 4.00 6.27 -12.05
C HIS A 212 4.53 7.54 -11.36
N ARG A 213 5.17 8.45 -12.11
CA ARG A 213 5.72 9.71 -11.58
C ARG A 213 4.66 10.73 -11.19
N ASP A 214 3.45 10.65 -11.77
CA ASP A 214 2.35 11.57 -11.45
C ASP A 214 1.86 11.39 -10.01
N TYR A 215 2.19 10.25 -9.40
CA TYR A 215 1.84 9.91 -8.03
C TYR A 215 2.97 10.22 -7.04
N ILE A 216 4.09 10.82 -7.48
CA ILE A 216 5.18 11.21 -6.59
C ILE A 216 4.85 12.56 -5.93
N VAL A 217 4.96 12.61 -4.62
CA VAL A 217 4.71 13.81 -3.80
C VAL A 217 5.97 14.20 -3.01
N PRO A 218 6.14 15.48 -2.65
CA PRO A 218 7.39 15.96 -2.04
C PRO A 218 7.61 15.45 -0.61
N ASN A 219 6.54 15.10 0.10
CA ASN A 219 6.59 14.72 1.51
C ASN A 219 5.38 13.83 1.87
N LEU A 220 5.33 13.42 3.14
CA LEU A 220 4.34 12.47 3.63
C LEU A 220 2.96 13.10 3.96
N PHE A 221 2.87 14.42 4.24
CA PHE A 221 1.65 15.11 4.70
C PHE A 221 1.44 16.47 4.02
#